data_AF-A0A7C8LYB7-F1
#
_entry.id   AF-A0A7C8LYB7-F1
#
_cell.length_a   1.000
_cell.length_b   1.000
_cell.length_c   1.000
_cell.angle_alpha   90.00
_cell.angle_beta   90.00
_cell.angle_gamma   90.00
#
_symmetry.space_group_name_H-M   'P 1'
#
loop_
_entity.id
_entity.type
_entity.pdbx_description
1 polymer ?
#
loop_
_entity_poly.entity_id
_entity_poly.type
_entity_poly.pdbx_seq_one_letter_code
_entity_poly.pdbx_strand_id
1 'polypeptide(L)'
;MRQALLLSVGFWMLWCFFIFWSFHTRIYPNWSAMSYAAGIMLAALAAEQGHVWGKTALVIRSKRIPLRKMGVIIGVVLFLVMHSLGELPFRTRSFNPAMRLMGWTDMSSKLQELTDNMPDPDKVFYFSDRYGVTANLSFYAPKQPQAFCADFGRRKAQYDLWETPEAKKGWDAIFVRHKPIDLQPLKKLFESVEVMEYQTTHTNGYGPKYYIAILKNYNGEWPKRDSGSY
;
A
#
# COMPACT_ATOMS: atom_id res chain seq x y z
N MET A 1 13.98 -33.49 11.42
CA MET A 1 12.56 -33.90 11.54
C MET A 1 11.71 -32.92 12.35
N ARG A 2 12.09 -32.57 13.59
CA ARG A 2 11.30 -31.67 14.47
C ARG A 2 11.06 -30.26 13.92
N GLN A 3 12.07 -29.64 13.30
CA GLN A 3 11.97 -28.30 12.71
C GLN A 3 11.02 -28.24 11.50
N ALA A 4 11.13 -29.21 10.57
CA ALA A 4 10.26 -29.30 9.40
C ALA A 4 8.79 -29.51 9.79
N LEU A 5 8.53 -30.25 10.87
CA LEU A 5 7.17 -30.45 11.38
C LEU A 5 6.57 -29.16 11.96
N LEU A 6 7.34 -28.43 12.77
CA LEU A 6 6.91 -27.13 13.31
C LEU A 6 6.59 -26.13 12.18
N LEU A 7 7.49 -26.02 11.20
CA LEU A 7 7.29 -25.14 10.06
C LEU A 7 6.07 -25.58 9.22
N SER A 8 5.86 -26.90 9.04
CA SER A 8 4.73 -27.45 8.28
C SER A 8 3.39 -27.11 8.93
N VAL A 9 3.31 -27.25 10.25
CA VAL A 9 2.13 -26.84 11.01
C VAL A 9 1.92 -25.33 10.86
N GLY A 10 2.97 -24.52 11.03
CA GLY A 10 2.89 -23.06 10.88
C GLY A 10 2.42 -22.60 9.51
N PHE A 11 2.93 -23.20 8.42
CA PHE A 11 2.52 -22.87 7.06
C PHE A 11 1.12 -23.41 6.76
N TRP A 12 0.93 -24.73 6.79
CA TRP A 12 -0.28 -25.36 6.28
C TRP A 12 -1.51 -25.01 7.10
N MET A 13 -1.41 -24.93 8.42
CA MET A 13 -2.57 -24.58 9.26
C MET A 13 -3.07 -23.17 8.94
N LEU A 14 -2.17 -22.18 8.95
CA LEU A 14 -2.53 -20.77 8.72
C LEU A 14 -2.92 -20.53 7.26
N TRP A 15 -2.17 -21.06 6.31
CA TRP A 15 -2.45 -20.89 4.88
C TRP A 15 -3.78 -21.56 4.49
N CYS A 16 -4.02 -22.81 4.93
CA CYS A 16 -5.29 -23.49 4.68
C CYS A 16 -6.46 -22.76 5.35
N PHE A 17 -6.29 -22.28 6.59
CA PHE A 17 -7.34 -21.49 7.24
C PHE A 17 -7.74 -20.29 6.37
N PHE A 18 -6.78 -19.47 5.93
CA PHE A 18 -7.09 -18.28 5.13
C PHE A 18 -7.58 -18.59 3.72
N ILE A 19 -7.10 -19.65 3.06
CA ILE A 19 -7.60 -20.01 1.72
C ILE A 19 -9.06 -20.47 1.80
N PHE A 20 -9.42 -21.31 2.77
CA PHE A 20 -10.81 -21.76 2.93
C PHE A 20 -11.72 -20.64 3.43
N TRP A 21 -11.21 -19.77 4.31
CA TRP A 21 -11.97 -18.61 4.77
C TRP A 21 -12.20 -17.57 3.66
N SER A 22 -11.36 -17.56 2.62
CA SER A 22 -11.52 -16.63 1.48
C SER A 22 -12.79 -16.85 0.65
N PHE A 23 -13.39 -18.03 0.73
CA PHE A 23 -14.71 -18.29 0.13
C PHE A 23 -15.86 -17.64 0.89
N HIS A 24 -15.65 -17.29 2.16
CA HIS A 24 -16.69 -16.72 3.03
C HIS A 24 -16.54 -15.21 3.20
N THR A 25 -15.31 -14.69 3.13
CA THR A 25 -15.06 -13.27 3.34
C THR A 25 -13.82 -12.77 2.60
N ARG A 26 -13.69 -11.45 2.53
CA ARG A 26 -12.52 -10.79 1.96
C ARG A 26 -11.33 -10.95 2.91
N ILE A 27 -10.34 -11.73 2.49
CA ILE A 27 -9.04 -11.85 3.17
C ILE A 27 -8.12 -10.73 2.71
N TYR A 28 -7.52 -10.03 3.66
CA TYR A 28 -6.45 -9.08 3.34
C TYR A 28 -5.12 -9.84 3.17
N PRO A 29 -4.31 -9.52 2.14
CA PRO A 29 -3.07 -10.25 1.87
C PRO A 29 -2.08 -10.30 3.04
N ASN A 30 -2.12 -9.30 3.93
CA ASN A 30 -1.28 -9.26 5.12
C ASN A 30 -1.67 -10.30 6.19
N TRP A 31 -2.89 -10.84 6.16
CA TRP A 31 -3.34 -11.82 7.16
C TRP A 31 -2.64 -13.17 6.99
N SER A 32 -2.52 -13.66 5.75
CA SER A 32 -1.78 -14.89 5.45
C SER A 32 -0.27 -14.69 5.46
N ALA A 33 0.23 -13.46 5.54
CA ALA A 33 1.66 -13.15 5.39
C ALA A 33 2.57 -13.96 6.33
N MET A 34 2.12 -14.19 7.57
CA MET A 34 2.88 -14.97 8.56
C MET A 34 3.10 -16.42 8.14
N SER A 35 2.18 -16.99 7.35
CA SER A 35 2.36 -18.34 6.82
C SER A 35 3.51 -18.39 5.82
N TYR A 36 3.73 -17.36 5.01
CA TYR A 36 4.78 -17.37 3.98
C TYR A 36 6.19 -17.44 4.55
N ALA A 37 6.47 -16.86 5.73
CA ALA A 37 7.77 -17.01 6.37
C ALA A 37 8.09 -18.48 6.66
N ALA A 38 7.15 -19.22 7.26
CA ALA A 38 7.27 -20.65 7.48
C ALA A 38 7.35 -21.43 6.16
N GLY A 39 6.55 -21.05 5.17
CA GLY A 39 6.56 -21.65 3.83
C GLY A 39 7.90 -21.51 3.09
N ILE A 40 8.53 -20.33 3.15
CA ILE A 40 9.84 -20.09 2.53
C ILE A 40 10.92 -20.95 3.21
N MET A 41 10.91 -21.02 4.54
CA MET A 41 11.85 -21.86 5.29
C MET A 41 11.64 -23.36 4.99
N LEU A 42 10.39 -23.81 4.88
CA LEU A 42 10.08 -25.18 4.44
C LEU A 42 10.60 -25.47 3.04
N ALA A 43 10.40 -24.54 2.10
CA ALA A 43 10.85 -24.70 0.72
C ALA A 43 12.38 -24.78 0.66
N ALA A 44 13.09 -23.97 1.45
CA ALA A 44 14.54 -24.00 1.56
C ALA A 44 15.04 -25.34 2.13
N LEU A 45 14.45 -25.82 3.24
CA LEU A 45 14.79 -27.13 3.83
C LEU A 45 14.51 -28.28 2.87
N ALA A 46 13.40 -28.21 2.13
CA ALA A 46 13.08 -29.20 1.10
C ALA A 46 14.11 -29.17 -0.04
N ALA A 47 14.61 -27.99 -0.42
CA ALA A 47 15.64 -27.85 -1.43
C ALA A 47 16.97 -28.44 -0.98
N GLU A 48 17.41 -28.11 0.24
CA GLU A 48 18.63 -28.62 0.87
C GLU A 48 18.63 -30.15 1.01
N GLN A 49 17.51 -30.73 1.47
CA GLN A 49 17.36 -32.19 1.63
C GLN A 49 17.22 -32.95 0.32
N GLY A 50 17.33 -32.26 -0.82
CA GLY A 50 17.17 -32.87 -2.14
C GLY A 50 15.72 -33.27 -2.46
N HIS A 51 14.74 -32.83 -1.68
CA HIS A 51 13.32 -33.06 -1.96
C HIS A 51 12.80 -32.21 -3.13
N VAL A 52 13.54 -31.18 -3.54
CA VAL A 52 13.22 -30.33 -4.71
C VAL A 52 14.08 -30.71 -5.93
N TRP A 53 15.40 -30.88 -5.76
CA TRP A 53 16.37 -31.09 -6.85
C TRP A 53 17.20 -32.39 -6.75
N GLY A 54 17.05 -33.18 -5.69
CA GLY A 54 17.81 -34.42 -5.44
C GLY A 54 17.08 -35.71 -5.85
N LYS A 55 17.73 -36.85 -5.60
CA LYS A 55 17.23 -38.20 -5.95
C LYS A 55 15.96 -38.60 -5.15
N THR A 56 15.73 -37.96 -4.01
CA THR A 56 14.60 -38.15 -3.09
C THR A 56 13.41 -37.22 -3.35
N ALA A 57 13.46 -36.38 -4.39
CA ALA A 57 12.39 -35.45 -4.71
C ALA A 57 11.08 -36.19 -5.10
N LEU A 58 10.02 -36.00 -4.30
CA LEU A 58 8.66 -36.57 -4.41
C LEU A 58 8.29 -36.93 -5.86
N VAL A 59 8.54 -38.18 -6.24
CA VAL A 59 8.11 -38.75 -7.53
C VAL A 59 6.72 -39.33 -7.31
N ILE A 60 5.68 -38.59 -7.69
CA ILE A 60 4.36 -39.19 -7.87
C ILE A 60 4.51 -40.19 -9.02
N ARG A 61 4.49 -41.47 -8.65
CA ARG A 61 4.69 -42.61 -9.54
C ARG A 61 3.56 -42.61 -10.57
N SER A 62 3.94 -42.59 -11.86
CA SER A 62 3.08 -42.64 -13.06
C SER A 62 2.75 -41.28 -13.68
N LYS A 63 3.35 -41.04 -14.86
CA LYS A 63 3.22 -39.89 -15.77
C LYS A 63 3.95 -38.61 -15.31
N ARG A 64 5.10 -38.40 -15.97
CA ARG A 64 6.09 -37.35 -15.76
C ARG A 64 5.56 -35.95 -16.13
N ILE A 65 4.74 -35.34 -15.28
CA ILE A 65 4.76 -33.88 -15.18
C ILE A 65 5.77 -33.56 -14.09
N PRO A 66 6.95 -32.99 -14.40
CA PRO A 66 7.87 -32.57 -13.36
C PRO A 66 7.25 -31.36 -12.65
N LEU A 67 6.39 -31.60 -11.65
CA LEU A 67 5.86 -30.57 -10.72
C LEU A 67 7.00 -29.66 -10.19
N ARG A 68 8.22 -30.21 -10.15
CA ARG A 68 9.53 -29.57 -9.88
C ARG A 68 9.80 -28.29 -10.67
N LYS A 69 9.64 -28.33 -12.00
CA LYS A 69 9.82 -27.15 -12.85
C LYS A 69 8.55 -26.33 -12.90
N MET A 70 7.39 -26.98 -12.75
CA MET A 70 6.09 -26.33 -12.83
C MET A 70 5.91 -25.26 -11.75
N GLY A 71 6.32 -25.51 -10.50
CA GLY A 71 6.23 -24.49 -9.43
C GLY A 71 7.12 -23.27 -9.67
N VAL A 72 8.37 -23.48 -10.07
CA VAL A 72 9.30 -22.38 -10.42
C VAL A 72 8.85 -21.66 -11.68
N ILE A 73 8.40 -22.39 -12.71
CA ILE A 73 7.86 -21.82 -13.95
C ILE A 73 6.60 -21.03 -13.64
N ILE A 74 5.66 -21.56 -12.84
CA ILE A 74 4.47 -20.83 -12.41
C ILE A 74 4.88 -19.58 -11.63
N GLY A 75 5.84 -19.67 -10.71
CA GLY A 75 6.35 -18.52 -9.96
C GLY A 75 6.95 -17.44 -10.86
N VAL A 76 7.81 -17.83 -11.81
CA VAL A 76 8.43 -16.92 -12.79
C VAL A 76 7.38 -16.35 -13.74
N VAL A 77 6.45 -17.17 -14.24
CA VAL A 77 5.36 -16.71 -15.11
C VAL A 77 4.45 -15.75 -14.37
N LEU A 78 4.04 -16.06 -13.14
CA LEU A 78 3.24 -15.16 -12.31
C LEU A 78 4.01 -13.87 -12.02
N PHE A 79 5.30 -13.94 -11.70
CA PHE A 79 6.13 -12.76 -11.50
C PHE A 79 6.19 -11.90 -12.75
N LEU A 80 6.49 -12.48 -13.92
CA LEU A 80 6.55 -11.77 -15.19
C LEU A 80 5.18 -11.18 -15.55
N VAL A 81 4.10 -11.93 -15.39
CA VAL A 81 2.73 -11.43 -15.63
C VAL A 81 2.43 -10.25 -14.70
N MET A 82 2.71 -10.36 -13.40
CA MET A 82 2.46 -9.29 -12.43
C MET A 82 3.35 -8.06 -12.66
N HIS A 83 4.62 -8.26 -13.02
CA HIS A 83 5.55 -7.19 -13.34
C HIS A 83 5.12 -6.44 -14.61
N SER A 84 4.72 -7.18 -15.64
CA SER A 84 4.26 -6.62 -16.92
C SER A 84 2.82 -6.12 -16.87
N LEU A 85 2.04 -6.34 -15.80
CA LEU A 85 0.67 -5.80 -15.69
C LEU A 85 0.63 -4.27 -15.89
N GLY A 86 1.69 -3.56 -15.50
CA GLY A 86 1.80 -2.11 -15.72
C GLY A 86 1.96 -1.72 -17.19
N GLU A 87 2.53 -2.62 -18.01
CA GLU A 87 2.86 -2.43 -19.42
C GLU A 87 1.75 -2.90 -20.37
N LEU A 88 0.84 -3.75 -19.88
CA LEU A 88 -0.24 -4.27 -20.69
C LEU A 88 -1.20 -3.15 -21.15
N PRO A 89 -1.75 -3.23 -22.38
CA PRO A 89 -2.64 -2.21 -22.96
C PRO A 89 -4.04 -2.19 -22.32
N PHE A 90 -4.28 -2.90 -21.22
CA PHE A 90 -5.56 -2.96 -20.53
C PHE A 90 -5.76 -1.71 -19.65
N ARG A 91 -6.31 -0.66 -20.29
CA ARG A 91 -6.48 0.70 -19.73
C ARG A 91 -7.60 0.84 -18.69
N THR A 92 -8.40 -0.20 -18.47
CA THR A 92 -9.58 -0.14 -17.60
C THR A 92 -9.30 -0.77 -16.23
N ARG A 93 -9.66 -0.02 -15.18
CA ARG A 93 -9.49 -0.43 -13.77
C ARG A 93 -10.23 -1.72 -13.40
N SER A 94 -11.23 -2.13 -14.18
CA SER A 94 -11.95 -3.40 -14.01
C SER A 94 -11.11 -4.60 -14.39
N PHE A 95 -10.23 -4.47 -15.39
CA PHE A 95 -9.38 -5.55 -15.88
C PHE A 95 -7.97 -5.52 -15.28
N ASN A 96 -7.45 -4.34 -15.00
CA ASN A 96 -6.13 -4.17 -14.39
C ASN A 96 -6.22 -3.51 -13.00
N PRO A 97 -6.22 -4.29 -11.91
CA PRO A 97 -6.28 -3.75 -10.56
C PRO A 97 -5.02 -2.94 -10.18
N ALA A 98 -3.88 -3.18 -10.85
CA ALA A 98 -2.63 -2.46 -10.61
C ALA A 98 -2.72 -0.97 -10.97
N MET A 99 -3.66 -0.58 -11.85
CA MET A 99 -3.96 0.82 -12.19
C MET A 99 -4.32 1.69 -10.97
N ARG A 100 -4.72 1.08 -9.85
CA ARG A 100 -4.96 1.80 -8.58
C ARG A 100 -3.68 2.28 -7.91
N LEU A 101 -2.56 1.65 -8.22
CA LEU A 101 -1.24 1.90 -7.62
C LEU A 101 -0.34 2.76 -8.52
N MET A 102 -0.74 3.01 -9.77
CA MET A 102 0.02 3.82 -10.72
C MET A 102 -0.29 5.31 -10.57
N GLY A 103 0.58 6.14 -11.15
CA GLY A 103 0.41 7.60 -11.21
C GLY A 103 1.03 8.38 -10.06
N TRP A 104 1.70 7.71 -9.13
CA TRP A 104 2.34 8.38 -7.99
C TRP A 104 3.63 9.12 -8.35
N THR A 105 4.35 8.71 -9.39
CA THR A 105 5.48 9.48 -9.92
C THR A 105 5.02 10.83 -10.49
N ASP A 106 3.91 10.84 -11.23
CA ASP A 106 3.31 12.08 -11.73
C ASP A 106 2.75 12.94 -10.58
N MET A 107 2.10 12.30 -9.60
CA MET A 107 1.69 12.97 -8.36
C MET A 107 2.89 13.60 -7.63
N SER A 108 4.05 12.93 -7.56
CA SER A 108 5.27 13.49 -6.97
C SER A 108 5.68 14.78 -7.66
N SER A 109 5.73 14.80 -8.99
CA SER A 109 6.04 16.01 -9.77
C SER A 109 5.03 17.12 -9.49
N LYS A 110 3.74 16.78 -9.41
CA LYS A 110 2.71 17.77 -9.08
C LYS A 110 2.85 18.31 -7.67
N LEU A 111 3.13 17.46 -6.69
CA LEU A 111 3.37 17.89 -5.31
C LEU A 111 4.60 18.80 -5.23
N GLN A 112 5.65 18.50 -5.98
CA GLN A 112 6.84 19.37 -6.08
C GLN A 112 6.47 20.74 -6.64
N GLU A 113 5.81 20.78 -7.80
CA GLU A 113 5.33 22.03 -8.42
C GLU A 113 4.48 22.87 -7.44
N LEU A 114 3.54 22.23 -6.72
CA LEU A 114 2.70 22.93 -5.76
C LEU A 114 3.47 23.46 -4.55
N THR A 115 4.47 22.72 -4.09
CA THR A 115 5.31 23.08 -2.94
C THR A 115 6.24 24.24 -3.30
N ASP A 116 6.85 24.20 -4.48
CA ASP A 116 7.77 25.24 -4.97
C ASP A 116 7.05 26.58 -5.22
N ASN A 117 5.74 26.54 -5.49
CA ASN A 117 4.90 27.73 -5.65
C ASN A 117 4.40 28.33 -4.32
N MET A 118 4.66 27.68 -3.17
CA MET A 118 4.29 28.23 -1.86
C MET A 118 5.31 29.28 -1.38
N PRO A 119 4.92 30.21 -0.50
CA PRO A 119 5.83 31.26 -0.01
C PRO A 119 7.07 30.73 0.73
N ASP A 120 6.94 29.60 1.44
CA ASP A 120 8.03 28.94 2.16
C ASP A 120 8.02 27.43 1.87
N PRO A 121 8.66 26.98 0.76
CA PRO A 121 8.65 25.58 0.34
C PRO A 121 9.25 24.59 1.35
N ASP A 122 10.08 25.08 2.29
CA ASP A 122 10.67 24.26 3.34
C ASP A 122 9.74 24.07 4.55
N LYS A 123 8.68 24.89 4.66
CA LYS A 123 7.66 24.81 5.71
C LYS A 123 6.32 24.31 5.18
N VAL A 124 6.37 23.17 4.49
CA VAL A 124 5.19 22.49 3.96
C VAL A 124 5.12 21.07 4.52
N PHE A 125 3.94 20.62 4.92
CA PHE A 125 3.70 19.21 5.24
C PHE A 125 2.55 18.62 4.43
N TYR A 126 2.59 17.30 4.26
CA TYR A 126 1.61 16.56 3.46
C TYR A 126 0.74 15.71 4.37
N PHE A 127 -0.56 15.63 4.07
CA PHE A 127 -1.45 14.78 4.85
C PHE A 127 -2.67 14.30 4.05
N SER A 128 -3.33 13.28 4.58
CA SER A 128 -4.60 12.75 4.04
C SER A 128 -5.50 12.25 5.17
N ASP A 129 -6.76 11.94 4.86
CA ASP A 129 -7.70 11.28 5.77
C ASP A 129 -7.78 9.76 5.52
N ARG A 130 -6.95 9.24 4.62
CA ARG A 130 -6.87 7.80 4.29
C ARG A 130 -5.45 7.29 4.46
N TYR A 131 -5.34 6.18 5.20
CA TYR A 131 -4.09 5.46 5.45
C TYR A 131 -3.28 5.23 4.17
N GLY A 132 -3.89 4.67 3.12
CA GLY A 132 -3.18 4.32 1.89
C GLY A 132 -2.62 5.54 1.15
N VAL A 133 -3.39 6.63 1.08
CA VAL A 133 -2.93 7.88 0.46
C VAL A 133 -1.81 8.51 1.30
N THR A 134 -1.95 8.50 2.62
CA THR A 134 -0.93 9.01 3.55
C THR A 134 0.40 8.27 3.42
N ALA A 135 0.35 6.94 3.32
CA ALA A 135 1.55 6.13 3.12
C ALA A 135 2.24 6.46 1.79
N ASN A 136 1.48 6.64 0.72
CA ASN A 136 2.04 7.03 -0.57
C ASN A 136 2.59 8.47 -0.54
N LEU A 137 1.96 9.42 0.15
CA LEU A 137 2.53 10.75 0.35
C LEU A 137 3.88 10.67 1.06
N SER A 138 4.01 9.83 2.10
CA SER A 138 5.30 9.68 2.79
C SER A 138 6.40 9.11 1.89
N PHE A 139 6.03 8.32 0.88
CA PHE A 139 6.98 7.70 -0.05
C PHE A 139 7.31 8.58 -1.28
N TYR A 140 6.32 9.31 -1.80
CA TYR A 140 6.41 10.04 -3.07
C TYR A 140 6.45 11.56 -2.91
N ALA A 141 6.17 12.13 -1.74
CA ALA A 141 6.27 13.57 -1.58
C ALA A 141 7.73 14.05 -1.75
N PRO A 142 7.94 15.29 -2.23
CA PRO A 142 9.26 15.90 -2.33
C PRO A 142 10.03 15.80 -1.02
N LYS A 143 11.30 15.41 -1.07
CA LYS A 143 12.17 15.18 0.12
C LYS A 143 11.71 14.06 1.06
N GLN A 144 10.68 13.29 0.69
CA GLN A 144 10.15 12.13 1.43
C GLN A 144 9.89 12.37 2.93
N PRO A 145 9.20 13.44 3.33
CA PRO A 145 8.86 13.67 4.73
C PRO A 145 7.82 12.65 5.21
N GLN A 146 7.75 12.45 6.53
CA GLN A 146 6.60 11.77 7.13
C GLN A 146 5.32 12.56 6.86
N ALA A 147 4.36 11.95 6.16
CA ALA A 147 3.03 12.52 5.97
C ALA A 147 2.10 12.15 7.15
N PHE A 148 1.06 12.94 7.37
CA PHE A 148 0.16 12.77 8.50
C PHE A 148 -1.21 12.22 8.09
N CYS A 149 -1.87 11.47 8.97
CA CYS A 149 -3.19 10.91 8.70
C CYS A 149 -4.25 11.51 9.63
N ALA A 150 -4.98 12.51 9.15
CA ALA A 150 -6.02 13.18 9.93
C ALA A 150 -7.19 12.22 10.24
N ASP A 151 -7.72 12.26 11.46
CA ASP A 151 -8.89 11.49 11.82
C ASP A 151 -10.17 12.33 11.74
N PHE A 152 -10.78 12.33 10.55
CA PHE A 152 -12.12 12.90 10.32
C PHE A 152 -13.23 11.84 10.44
N GLY A 153 -13.08 10.87 11.35
CA GLY A 153 -14.02 9.76 11.53
C GLY A 153 -13.64 8.50 10.75
N ARG A 154 -12.34 8.30 10.49
CA ARG A 154 -11.85 7.08 9.84
C ARG A 154 -11.69 5.93 10.85
N ARG A 155 -11.45 4.73 10.34
CA ARG A 155 -10.96 3.63 11.19
C ARG A 155 -9.55 3.97 11.69
N LYS A 156 -9.26 3.62 12.94
CA LYS A 156 -7.92 3.76 13.51
C LYS A 156 -6.88 2.99 12.70
N ALA A 157 -5.69 3.55 12.59
CA ALA A 157 -4.53 3.06 11.87
C ALA A 157 -3.25 3.38 12.65
N GLN A 158 -2.10 2.91 12.20
CA GLN A 158 -0.81 3.12 12.89
C GLN A 158 -0.46 4.61 13.09
N TYR A 159 -0.93 5.50 12.21
CA TYR A 159 -0.72 6.94 12.31
C TYR A 159 -1.36 7.57 13.55
N ASP A 160 -2.30 6.90 14.21
CA ASP A 160 -2.86 7.37 15.48
C ASP A 160 -1.91 7.16 16.66
N LEU A 161 -0.85 6.37 16.47
CA LEU A 161 0.21 6.12 17.45
C LEU A 161 1.48 6.93 17.14
N TRP A 162 1.57 7.51 15.94
CA TRP A 162 2.74 8.28 15.50
C TRP A 162 2.58 9.76 15.80
N GLU A 163 3.67 10.49 15.64
CA GLU A 163 3.70 11.94 15.83
C GLU A 163 2.71 12.65 14.91
N THR A 164 2.04 13.66 15.46
CA THR A 164 1.08 14.54 14.78
C THR A 164 1.73 15.88 14.45
N PRO A 165 1.22 16.64 13.46
CA PRO A 165 1.87 17.88 13.01
C PRO A 165 1.63 19.08 13.94
N GLU A 166 1.27 18.88 15.21
CA GLU A 166 0.96 19.96 16.18
C GLU A 166 2.14 20.96 16.32
N ALA A 167 3.38 20.47 16.23
CA ALA A 167 4.59 21.30 16.24
C ALA A 167 4.80 22.14 14.96
N LYS A 168 3.99 21.94 13.91
CA LYS A 168 4.07 22.63 12.61
C LYS A 168 3.12 23.83 12.52
N LYS A 169 2.76 24.44 13.65
CA LYS A 169 1.93 25.65 13.67
C LYS A 169 2.52 26.73 12.76
N GLY A 170 1.69 27.35 11.94
CA GLY A 170 2.07 28.37 10.97
C GLY A 170 2.63 27.82 9.65
N TRP A 171 2.77 26.50 9.49
CA TRP A 171 3.21 25.90 8.24
C TRP A 171 2.05 25.82 7.23
N ASP A 172 2.41 25.79 5.96
CA ASP A 172 1.47 25.45 4.89
C ASP A 172 1.35 23.94 4.76
N ALA A 173 0.30 23.48 4.08
CA ALA A 173 0.08 22.05 3.90
C ALA A 173 -0.58 21.71 2.56
N ILE A 174 -0.34 20.48 2.13
CA ILE A 174 -1.01 19.89 0.96
C ILE A 174 -1.78 18.65 1.42
N PHE A 175 -3.10 18.70 1.26
CA PHE A 175 -4.00 17.61 1.55
C PHE A 175 -4.40 16.87 0.28
N VAL A 176 -4.30 15.54 0.26
CA VAL A 176 -4.64 14.74 -0.93
C VAL A 176 -5.68 13.68 -0.61
N ARG A 177 -6.68 13.50 -1.48
CA ARG A 177 -7.76 12.51 -1.31
C ARG A 177 -8.26 11.96 -2.65
N HIS A 178 -8.77 10.73 -2.65
CA HIS A 178 -9.43 10.12 -3.82
C HIS A 178 -10.90 10.55 -4.05
N LYS A 179 -11.49 11.23 -3.07
CA LYS A 179 -12.89 11.65 -3.07
C LYS A 179 -12.95 13.17 -2.94
N PRO A 180 -14.04 13.81 -3.36
CA PRO A 180 -14.28 15.22 -3.09
C PRO A 180 -13.99 15.58 -1.64
N ILE A 181 -13.39 16.75 -1.45
CA ILE A 181 -12.91 17.23 -0.15
C ILE A 181 -14.07 17.95 0.53
N ASP A 182 -14.35 17.58 1.78
CA ASP A 182 -15.18 18.40 2.65
C ASP A 182 -14.31 19.54 3.19
N LEU A 183 -14.70 20.77 2.87
CA LEU A 183 -13.95 21.97 3.22
C LEU A 183 -14.12 22.33 4.70
N GLN A 184 -15.21 21.91 5.35
CA GLN A 184 -15.56 22.39 6.69
C GLN A 184 -14.52 22.00 7.76
N PRO A 185 -14.03 20.75 7.82
CA PRO A 185 -12.96 20.42 8.76
C PRO A 185 -11.66 21.16 8.45
N LEU A 186 -11.32 21.36 7.18
CA LEU A 186 -10.06 22.01 6.79
C LEU A 186 -10.06 23.51 7.10
N LYS A 187 -11.18 24.20 6.90
CA LYS A 187 -11.33 25.63 7.25
C LYS A 187 -11.23 25.91 8.75
N LYS A 188 -11.42 24.90 9.60
CA LYS A 188 -11.19 25.05 11.05
C LYS A 188 -9.72 24.99 11.41
N LEU A 189 -8.90 24.31 10.59
CA LEU A 189 -7.49 24.03 10.85
C LEU A 189 -6.55 25.01 10.14
N PHE A 190 -7.00 25.63 9.05
CA PHE A 190 -6.19 26.48 8.17
C PHE A 190 -6.92 27.77 7.83
N GLU A 191 -6.15 28.83 7.63
CA GLU A 191 -6.67 30.16 7.30
C GLU A 191 -7.23 30.21 5.87
N SER A 192 -6.56 29.56 4.92
CA SER A 192 -6.98 29.50 3.53
C SER A 192 -7.02 28.06 3.02
N VAL A 193 -8.02 27.78 2.20
CA VAL A 193 -8.27 26.47 1.60
C VAL A 193 -8.63 26.65 0.13
N GLU A 194 -7.73 26.22 -0.76
CA GLU A 194 -7.96 26.15 -2.20
C GLU A 194 -7.97 24.69 -2.64
N VAL A 195 -8.95 24.30 -3.46
CA VAL A 195 -9.10 22.91 -3.91
C VAL A 195 -9.02 22.82 -5.41
N MET A 196 -8.28 21.82 -5.88
CA MET A 196 -8.20 21.44 -7.28
C MET A 196 -8.43 19.96 -7.47
N GLU A 197 -8.96 19.60 -8.64
CA GLU A 197 -8.97 18.22 -9.10
C GLU A 197 -7.70 17.94 -9.89
N TYR A 198 -7.10 16.77 -9.67
CA TYR A 198 -5.91 16.36 -10.38
C TYR A 198 -6.02 14.91 -10.85
N GLN A 199 -5.93 14.73 -12.16
CA GLN A 199 -5.97 13.43 -12.80
C GLN A 199 -4.53 13.00 -13.08
N THR A 200 -4.03 12.06 -12.27
CA THR A 200 -2.66 11.55 -12.48
C THR A 200 -2.54 10.86 -13.84
N THR A 201 -1.33 10.82 -14.34
CA THR A 201 -0.91 10.14 -15.55
C THR A 201 0.19 9.12 -15.23
N HIS A 202 0.35 8.14 -16.10
CA HIS A 202 1.44 7.18 -16.08
C HIS A 202 1.73 6.76 -17.52
N THR A 203 2.80 6.00 -17.74
CA THR A 203 3.33 5.65 -19.08
C THR A 203 2.27 5.16 -20.07
N ASN A 204 1.20 4.50 -19.59
CA ASN A 204 0.17 3.88 -20.41
C ASN A 204 -1.22 4.53 -20.33
N GLY A 205 -1.32 5.75 -19.77
CA GLY A 205 -2.54 6.56 -19.82
C GLY A 205 -2.86 7.29 -18.52
N TYR A 206 -4.15 7.43 -18.22
CA TYR A 206 -4.62 8.12 -17.02
C TYR A 206 -4.62 7.19 -15.81
N GLY A 207 -4.01 7.66 -14.72
CA GLY A 207 -4.06 7.03 -13.40
C GLY A 207 -5.36 7.32 -12.66
N PRO A 208 -5.37 7.25 -11.32
CA PRO A 208 -6.51 7.67 -10.51
C PRO A 208 -6.68 9.21 -10.48
N LYS A 209 -7.94 9.66 -10.39
CA LYS A 209 -8.28 11.03 -10.03
C LYS A 209 -8.10 11.26 -8.53
N TYR A 210 -7.57 12.42 -8.18
CA TYR A 210 -7.42 12.91 -6.82
C TYR A 210 -7.99 14.33 -6.71
N TYR A 211 -8.24 14.71 -5.47
CA TYR A 211 -8.58 16.06 -5.05
C TYR A 211 -7.44 16.52 -4.16
N ILE A 212 -6.88 17.67 -4.46
CA ILE A 212 -5.77 18.27 -3.75
C ILE A 212 -6.28 19.56 -3.13
N ALA A 213 -6.03 19.75 -1.83
CA ALA A 213 -6.24 21.00 -1.12
C ALA A 213 -4.89 21.64 -0.83
N ILE A 214 -4.72 22.89 -1.24
CA ILE A 214 -3.62 23.77 -0.90
C ILE A 214 -4.09 24.57 0.32
N LEU A 215 -3.36 24.44 1.42
CA LEU A 215 -3.79 24.92 2.72
C LEU A 215 -2.72 25.85 3.28
N LYS A 216 -3.14 27.01 3.80
CA LYS A 216 -2.20 28.01 4.34
C LYS A 216 -2.38 28.25 5.83
N ASN A 217 -1.26 28.50 6.49
CA ASN A 217 -1.19 28.92 7.89
C ASN A 217 -1.94 27.98 8.85
N TYR A 218 -1.37 26.80 9.10
CA TYR A 218 -1.92 25.82 10.02
C TYR A 218 -2.04 26.34 11.47
N ASN A 219 -3.21 26.18 12.10
CA ASN A 219 -3.49 26.72 13.43
C ASN A 219 -2.82 25.95 14.59
N GLY A 220 -2.32 24.73 14.35
CA GLY A 220 -1.67 23.86 15.35
C GLY A 220 -2.60 22.82 15.99
N GLU A 221 -3.89 22.81 15.68
CA GLU A 221 -4.86 21.83 16.19
C GLU A 221 -4.93 20.60 15.30
N TRP A 222 -4.91 19.39 15.85
CA TRP A 222 -5.00 18.17 15.04
C TRP A 222 -6.27 17.38 15.39
N PRO A 223 -7.08 16.98 14.40
CA PRO A 223 -8.30 16.21 14.64
C PRO A 223 -7.94 14.85 15.25
N LYS A 224 -8.38 14.64 16.49
CA LYS A 224 -8.28 13.38 17.24
C LYS A 224 -9.69 13.01 17.71
N ARG A 225 -10.06 11.75 17.55
CA ARG A 225 -11.33 11.23 18.06
C ARG A 225 -11.17 10.85 19.53
N ASP A 226 -12.12 11.26 20.37
CA ASP A 226 -12.14 10.85 21.78
C ASP A 226 -12.13 9.33 21.91
N SER A 227 -11.35 8.84 22.86
CA SER A 227 -11.00 7.42 23.06
C SER A 227 -12.20 6.49 23.32
N GLY A 228 -13.42 7.01 23.48
CA GLY A 228 -14.63 6.26 23.84
C GLY A 228 -15.59 5.89 22.71
N SER A 229 -15.33 6.23 21.44
CA SER A 229 -16.23 5.90 20.33
C SER A 229 -15.67 4.77 19.45
N TYR A 230 -16.05 3.53 19.80
CA TYR A 230 -15.84 2.32 19.00
C TYR A 230 -17.10 1.96 18.20
#